data_AF-A0A0A1XPA1-F1
#
_entry.id   AF-A0A0A1XPA1-F1
#
_cell.length_a   1.000
_cell.length_b   1.000
_cell.length_c   1.000
_cell.angle_alpha   90.00
_cell.angle_beta   90.00
_cell.angle_gamma   90.00
#
_symmetry.space_group_name_H-M   'P 1'
#
loop_
_entity.id
_entity.type
_entity.pdbx_description
1 polymer ?
#
loop_
_entity_poly.entity_id
_entity_poly.type
_entity_poly.pdbx_seq_one_letter_code
_entity_poly.pdbx_strand_id
1 'polypeptide(L)'
;SPYETKSQKVNVLLSSANILSYTQVKPFNVASNKIKYGPYENIEALSNQSLVIHYENERPFLTTTRLERIIEISHWGNIAVKENLYMEHTGALLKGSFSRYEFQKDARSGQAIKSYKTILPASASDVYYRDTNGNISTSNMKVMRDFVELELRPRFPLFGGWKTHYTLGYNIPSFEYLFNAGDKYLLKMRLIDHIYNDMVIDEAEIKIILPEGVSNIELTTPYPVKRHANELHYTYLDTVGRPVIILSSKNLVENHIANFNLKYNFSKITLLQEPLLVVAFFFIIFIIAIISIRLDFSINTSHSHKD
;
A
#
# COMPACT_ATOMS: atom_id res chain seq x y z
N SER A 1 -0.68 -2.20 -36.46
CA SER A 1 -1.76 -3.22 -36.39
C SER A 1 -1.32 -4.43 -37.21
N PRO A 2 -1.66 -5.67 -36.85
CA PRO A 2 -1.44 -6.83 -37.74
C PRO A 2 -2.33 -6.81 -38.99
N TYR A 3 -3.27 -5.86 -39.09
CA TYR A 3 -4.16 -5.67 -40.23
C TYR A 3 -3.86 -4.37 -40.97
N GLU A 4 -4.14 -4.36 -42.27
CA GLU A 4 -4.13 -3.16 -43.10
C GLU A 4 -5.11 -2.10 -42.57
N THR A 5 -4.66 -0.85 -42.55
CA THR A 5 -5.43 0.26 -41.99
C THR A 5 -5.75 1.26 -43.10
N LYS A 6 -7.05 1.39 -43.42
CA LYS A 6 -7.52 2.31 -44.48
C LYS A 6 -7.20 3.77 -44.19
N SER A 7 -7.37 4.22 -42.96
CA SER A 7 -7.09 5.59 -42.53
C SER A 7 -6.66 5.64 -41.07
N GLN A 8 -5.56 6.34 -40.77
CA GLN A 8 -5.08 6.58 -39.42
C GLN A 8 -4.92 8.06 -39.15
N LYS A 9 -5.40 8.51 -37.99
CA LYS A 9 -5.18 9.85 -37.44
C LYS A 9 -4.64 9.71 -36.03
N VAL A 10 -3.62 10.48 -35.68
CA VAL A 10 -3.04 10.46 -34.33
C VAL A 10 -3.15 11.86 -33.74
N ASN A 11 -3.72 11.96 -32.54
CA ASN A 11 -3.81 13.21 -31.79
C ASN A 11 -2.97 13.07 -30.52
N VAL A 12 -1.95 13.91 -30.39
CA VAL A 12 -1.10 13.97 -29.20
C VAL A 12 -1.48 15.21 -28.39
N LEU A 13 -1.79 15.01 -27.12
CA LEU A 13 -2.07 16.07 -26.15
C LEU A 13 -0.87 16.21 -25.21
N LEU A 14 -0.34 17.42 -25.10
CA LEU A 14 0.83 17.75 -24.29
C LEU A 14 0.43 18.54 -23.05
N SER A 15 1.27 18.51 -22.01
CA SER A 15 1.05 19.25 -20.76
C SER A 15 1.26 20.77 -20.92
N SER A 16 2.07 21.18 -21.89
CA SER A 16 2.39 22.59 -22.19
C SER A 16 2.24 22.87 -23.68
N ALA A 17 2.00 24.14 -24.01
CA ALA A 17 2.05 24.65 -25.38
C ALA A 17 3.49 24.93 -25.86
N ASN A 18 4.47 24.88 -24.95
CA ASN A 18 5.88 25.08 -25.27
C ASN A 18 6.49 23.79 -25.84
N ILE A 19 6.46 23.68 -27.18
CA ILE A 19 6.98 22.55 -27.94
C ILE A 19 8.31 22.97 -28.55
N LEU A 20 9.38 22.25 -28.21
CA LEU A 20 10.74 22.53 -28.68
C LEU A 20 11.04 21.83 -30.00
N SER A 21 10.68 20.55 -30.12
CA SER A 21 10.83 19.78 -31.35
C SER A 21 9.81 18.64 -31.44
N TYR A 22 9.48 18.21 -32.65
CA TYR A 22 8.58 17.08 -32.90
C TYR A 22 8.87 16.47 -34.27
N THR A 23 8.56 15.19 -34.45
CA THR A 23 8.73 14.53 -35.76
C THR A 23 7.76 15.12 -36.79
N GLN A 24 8.26 15.52 -37.96
CA GLN A 24 7.48 16.25 -38.98
C GLN A 24 7.01 15.35 -40.13
N VAL A 25 6.10 14.41 -39.84
CA VAL A 25 5.54 13.50 -40.84
C VAL A 25 4.27 14.09 -41.46
N LYS A 26 4.35 14.60 -42.69
CA LYS A 26 3.18 15.20 -43.37
C LYS A 26 2.10 14.15 -43.72
N PRO A 27 0.81 14.48 -43.62
CA PRO A 27 0.25 15.74 -43.12
C PRO A 27 0.29 15.79 -41.58
N PHE A 28 0.64 16.96 -41.03
CA PHE A 28 0.55 17.25 -39.60
C PHE A 28 0.06 18.68 -39.37
N ASN A 29 -0.54 18.93 -38.22
CA ASN A 29 -0.97 20.25 -37.78
C ASN A 29 -0.70 20.42 -36.28
N VAL A 30 -0.08 21.53 -35.90
CA VAL A 30 0.22 21.87 -34.50
C VAL A 30 -0.69 23.02 -34.07
N ALA A 31 -1.41 22.82 -32.98
CA ALA A 31 -2.30 23.82 -32.41
C ALA A 31 -2.11 23.88 -30.90
N SER A 32 -1.39 24.90 -30.42
CA SER A 32 -1.08 25.10 -28.98
C SER A 32 -0.43 23.85 -28.38
N ASN A 33 -1.09 23.17 -27.44
CA ASN A 33 -0.60 21.94 -26.79
C ASN A 33 -1.06 20.64 -27.47
N LYS A 34 -1.60 20.70 -28.69
CA LYS A 34 -2.07 19.54 -29.44
C LYS A 34 -1.33 19.40 -30.77
N ILE A 35 -0.84 18.21 -31.06
CA ILE A 35 -0.26 17.86 -32.36
C ILE A 35 -1.16 16.82 -33.02
N LYS A 36 -1.62 17.11 -34.24
CA LYS A 36 -2.43 16.20 -35.05
C LYS A 36 -1.60 15.69 -36.21
N TYR A 37 -1.55 14.38 -36.38
CA TYR A 37 -0.89 13.69 -37.48
C TYR A 37 -1.91 12.93 -38.33
N GLY A 38 -1.69 12.91 -39.63
CA GLY A 38 -2.59 12.31 -40.61
C GLY A 38 -3.74 13.24 -41.03
N PRO A 39 -4.71 12.73 -41.80
CA PRO A 39 -4.91 11.32 -42.12
C PRO A 39 -3.78 10.72 -42.97
N TYR A 40 -3.35 9.52 -42.60
CA TYR A 40 -2.52 8.65 -43.43
C TYR A 40 -3.41 7.55 -43.99
N GLU A 41 -3.32 7.27 -45.28
CA GLU A 41 -4.19 6.30 -45.97
C GLU A 41 -3.42 5.02 -46.32
N ASN A 42 -4.15 3.90 -46.39
CA ASN A 42 -3.67 2.59 -46.87
C ASN A 42 -2.35 2.14 -46.23
N ILE A 43 -2.32 2.11 -44.90
CA ILE A 43 -1.15 1.72 -44.13
C ILE A 43 -1.07 0.19 -44.08
N GLU A 44 0.07 -0.34 -44.49
CA GLU A 44 0.35 -1.78 -44.47
C GLU A 44 0.29 -2.38 -43.05
N ALA A 45 0.04 -3.69 -42.99
CA ALA A 45 0.13 -4.43 -41.75
C ALA A 45 1.54 -4.35 -41.16
N LEU A 46 1.63 -4.25 -39.82
CA LEU A 46 2.87 -4.21 -39.05
C LEU A 46 3.83 -3.05 -39.39
N SER A 47 3.33 -1.98 -40.02
CA SER A 47 4.11 -0.75 -40.23
C SER A 47 4.55 -0.11 -38.90
N ASN A 48 5.78 0.40 -38.84
CA ASN A 48 6.30 1.12 -37.67
C ASN A 48 6.97 2.43 -38.09
N GLN A 49 6.72 3.50 -37.33
CA GLN A 49 7.37 4.80 -37.51
C GLN A 49 7.62 5.45 -36.16
N SER A 50 8.86 5.92 -35.95
CA SER A 50 9.25 6.58 -34.70
C SER A 50 8.65 7.99 -34.59
N LEU A 51 7.99 8.27 -33.47
CA LEU A 51 7.47 9.58 -33.11
C LEU A 51 8.23 10.09 -31.87
N VAL A 52 8.92 11.22 -32.01
CA VAL A 52 9.69 11.88 -30.95
C VAL A 52 9.18 13.30 -30.80
N ILE A 53 8.85 13.69 -29.57
CA ILE A 53 8.34 15.02 -29.23
C ILE A 53 9.09 15.52 -27.99
N HIS A 54 9.68 16.70 -28.08
CA HIS A 54 10.33 17.40 -26.98
C HIS A 54 9.50 18.63 -26.63
N TYR A 55 8.97 18.66 -25.40
CA TYR A 55 8.10 19.70 -24.91
C TYR A 55 8.35 19.93 -23.41
N GLU A 56 7.92 21.08 -22.92
CA GLU A 56 8.02 21.41 -21.50
C GLU A 56 6.98 20.67 -20.66
N ASN A 57 7.42 20.00 -19.61
CA ASN A 57 6.55 19.36 -18.64
C ASN A 57 7.06 19.61 -17.22
N GLU A 58 6.31 20.43 -16.49
CA GLU A 58 6.65 20.86 -15.13
C GLU A 58 5.97 20.04 -14.03
N ARG A 59 5.34 18.92 -14.39
CA ARG A 59 4.64 18.09 -13.41
C ARG A 59 5.64 17.39 -12.48
N PRO A 60 5.30 17.23 -11.20
CA PRO A 60 6.10 16.42 -10.29
C PRO A 60 6.05 14.95 -10.72
N PHE A 61 7.20 14.40 -11.09
CA PHE A 61 7.33 12.99 -11.46
C PHE A 61 7.66 12.18 -10.22
N LEU A 62 6.61 11.65 -9.58
CA LEU A 62 6.73 10.75 -8.44
C LEU A 62 6.51 9.31 -8.90
N THR A 63 7.35 8.40 -8.44
CA THR A 63 7.20 6.97 -8.69
C THR A 63 7.31 6.21 -7.37
N THR A 64 6.38 5.28 -7.13
CA THR A 64 6.49 4.33 -6.03
C THR A 64 7.31 3.15 -6.51
N THR A 65 8.60 3.12 -6.17
CA THR A 65 9.51 2.06 -6.62
C THR A 65 9.16 0.72 -5.98
N ARG A 66 8.70 0.74 -4.72
CA ARG A 66 8.22 -0.44 -4.02
C ARG A 66 7.07 -0.10 -3.08
N LEU A 67 5.99 -0.87 -3.18
CA LEU A 67 4.87 -0.87 -2.24
C LEU A 67 4.85 -2.21 -1.51
N GLU A 68 4.89 -2.18 -0.17
CA GLU A 68 4.57 -3.34 0.65
C GLU A 68 3.26 -3.08 1.37
N ARG A 69 2.19 -3.77 0.98
CA ARG A 69 0.88 -3.63 1.60
C ARG A 69 0.57 -4.86 2.45
N ILE A 70 0.38 -4.65 3.74
CA ILE A 70 0.05 -5.67 4.72
C ILE A 70 -1.39 -5.44 5.17
N ILE A 71 -2.24 -6.46 5.01
CA ILE A 71 -3.63 -6.46 5.44
C ILE A 71 -3.76 -7.54 6.51
N GLU A 72 -3.95 -7.15 7.76
CA GLU A 72 -4.12 -8.06 8.89
C GLU A 72 -5.59 -8.10 9.31
N ILE A 73 -6.17 -9.29 9.30
CA ILE A 73 -7.59 -9.49 9.58
C ILE A 73 -7.75 -10.03 11.01
N SER A 74 -8.51 -9.31 11.83
CA SER A 74 -8.90 -9.75 13.17
C SER A 74 -10.41 -9.99 13.24
N HIS A 75 -10.80 -11.21 13.62
CA HIS A 75 -12.21 -11.55 13.83
C HIS A 75 -12.79 -10.97 15.12
N TRP A 76 -11.97 -10.28 15.93
CA TRP A 76 -12.42 -9.44 17.04
C TRP A 76 -13.06 -8.11 16.58
N GLY A 77 -13.00 -7.78 15.29
CA GLY A 77 -13.81 -6.71 14.71
C GLY A 77 -13.05 -5.69 13.85
N ASN A 78 -11.73 -5.81 13.72
CA ASN A 78 -10.88 -4.84 13.02
C ASN A 78 -10.09 -5.48 11.87
N ILE A 79 -9.87 -4.71 10.81
CA ILE A 79 -8.86 -5.01 9.79
C ILE A 79 -7.82 -3.89 9.85
N ALA A 80 -6.57 -4.25 10.09
CA ALA A 80 -5.47 -3.30 10.09
C ALA A 80 -4.77 -3.32 8.74
N VAL A 81 -4.63 -2.17 8.10
CA VAL A 81 -3.86 -2.01 6.87
C VAL A 81 -2.61 -1.20 7.17
N LYS A 82 -1.47 -1.71 6.72
CA LYS A 82 -0.17 -1.07 6.84
C LYS A 82 0.52 -1.11 5.48
N GLU A 83 0.97 0.04 5.01
CA GLU A 83 1.64 0.22 3.74
C GLU A 83 3.02 0.82 3.98
N ASN A 84 4.09 0.12 3.57
CA ASN A 84 5.42 0.69 3.47
C ASN A 84 5.63 1.16 2.02
N LEU A 85 5.90 2.45 1.85
CA LEU A 85 6.03 3.09 0.56
C LEU A 85 7.45 3.59 0.36
N TYR A 86 8.10 3.09 -0.69
CA TYR A 86 9.37 3.57 -1.19
C TYR A 86 9.11 4.43 -2.42
N MET A 87 9.40 5.72 -2.31
CA MET A 87 9.09 6.69 -3.36
C MET A 87 10.34 7.41 -3.83
N GLU A 88 10.36 7.75 -5.10
CA GLU A 88 11.46 8.46 -5.75
C GLU A 88 10.91 9.51 -6.71
N HIS A 89 11.53 10.69 -6.73
CA HIS A 89 11.25 11.67 -7.76
C HIS A 89 12.05 11.31 -9.03
N THR A 90 11.39 10.69 -10.02
CA THR A 90 12.01 10.14 -11.23
C THR A 90 12.17 11.15 -12.39
N GLY A 91 11.72 12.39 -12.20
CA GLY A 91 11.93 13.48 -13.16
C GLY A 91 13.39 13.99 -13.21
N ALA A 92 13.57 15.19 -13.79
CA ALA A 92 14.88 15.78 -14.01
C ALA A 92 15.70 15.92 -12.70
N LEU A 93 16.91 15.37 -12.70
CA LEU A 93 17.81 15.37 -11.55
C LEU A 93 18.23 16.78 -11.14
N LEU A 94 18.32 17.02 -9.84
CA LEU A 94 18.89 18.26 -9.32
C LEU A 94 20.38 18.33 -9.63
N LYS A 95 20.80 19.37 -10.36
CA LYS A 95 22.22 19.68 -10.59
C LYS A 95 22.66 20.78 -9.64
N GLY A 96 23.80 20.58 -8.97
CA GLY A 96 24.36 21.54 -8.01
C GLY A 96 23.90 21.28 -6.59
N SER A 97 24.14 22.24 -5.71
CA SER A 97 23.76 22.16 -4.29
C SER A 97 22.31 22.62 -4.08
N PHE A 98 21.67 22.07 -3.04
CA PHE A 98 20.37 22.54 -2.59
C PHE A 98 20.54 23.69 -1.58
N SER A 99 19.88 24.82 -1.84
CA SER A 99 19.80 25.96 -0.92
C SER A 99 18.38 26.15 -0.41
N ARG A 100 18.19 26.00 0.92
CA ARG A 100 16.88 26.21 1.56
C ARG A 100 16.39 27.65 1.43
N TYR A 101 17.30 28.62 1.51
CA TYR A 101 16.98 30.04 1.37
C TYR A 101 16.42 30.36 -0.02
N GLU A 102 17.08 29.86 -1.08
CA GLU A 102 16.60 30.04 -2.46
C GLU A 102 15.26 29.34 -2.68
N PHE A 103 15.11 28.12 -2.17
CA PHE A 103 13.85 27.38 -2.26
C PHE A 103 12.67 28.09 -1.57
N GLN A 104 12.92 28.78 -0.45
CA GLN A 104 11.88 29.55 0.24
C GLN A 104 11.56 30.87 -0.47
N LYS A 105 12.56 31.49 -1.12
CA LYS A 105 12.37 32.69 -1.94
C LYS A 105 11.60 32.37 -3.23
N ASP A 106 11.83 31.19 -3.79
CA ASP A 106 11.19 30.74 -5.01
C ASP A 106 9.81 30.10 -4.75
N ALA A 107 8.78 30.94 -4.77
CA ALA A 107 7.40 30.47 -4.72
C ALA A 107 7.00 29.61 -5.93
N ARG A 108 7.78 29.62 -7.02
CA ARG A 108 7.47 28.93 -8.30
C ARG A 108 8.13 27.57 -8.44
N SER A 109 8.85 27.07 -7.44
CA SER A 109 9.44 25.72 -7.48
C SER A 109 8.34 24.65 -7.47
N GLY A 110 7.71 24.43 -8.64
CA GLY A 110 6.62 23.48 -8.88
C GLY A 110 7.11 22.09 -9.28
N GLN A 111 8.39 21.99 -9.68
CA GLN A 111 9.04 20.72 -10.02
C GLN A 111 9.25 19.85 -8.77
N ALA A 112 9.55 20.47 -7.63
CA ALA A 112 9.79 19.75 -6.40
C ALA A 112 8.49 19.31 -5.73
N ILE A 113 8.44 18.08 -5.22
CA ILE A 113 7.29 17.55 -4.52
C ILE A 113 7.33 18.02 -3.07
N LYS A 114 6.38 18.89 -2.71
CA LYS A 114 6.23 19.43 -1.34
C LYS A 114 5.22 18.64 -0.52
N SER A 115 4.15 18.20 -1.16
CA SER A 115 3.11 17.37 -0.59
C SER A 115 2.35 16.64 -1.68
N TYR A 116 1.67 15.56 -1.31
CA TYR A 116 0.72 14.86 -2.16
C TYR A 116 -0.43 14.37 -1.28
N LYS A 117 -1.53 13.98 -1.90
CA LYS A 117 -2.74 13.54 -1.21
C LYS A 117 -2.96 12.07 -1.46
N THR A 118 -3.28 11.32 -0.41
CA THR A 118 -3.82 9.96 -0.50
C THR A 118 -5.30 9.98 -0.11
N ILE A 119 -6.04 8.99 -0.58
CA ILE A 119 -7.48 8.84 -0.34
C ILE A 119 -7.66 7.50 0.36
N LEU A 120 -8.13 7.55 1.59
CA LEU A 120 -8.43 6.38 2.39
C LEU A 120 -9.93 6.11 2.40
N PRO A 121 -10.36 4.87 2.71
CA PRO A 121 -11.76 4.58 2.97
C PRO A 121 -12.39 5.51 4.02
N ALA A 122 -13.68 5.80 3.89
CA ALA A 122 -14.41 6.70 4.79
C ALA A 122 -14.36 6.25 6.26
N SER A 123 -14.28 4.93 6.47
CA SER A 123 -14.25 4.29 7.78
C SER A 123 -12.84 4.12 8.36
N ALA A 124 -11.81 4.70 7.72
CA ALA A 124 -10.44 4.65 8.21
C ALA A 124 -10.30 5.39 9.55
N SER A 125 -9.84 4.67 10.58
CA SER A 125 -9.52 5.19 11.91
C SER A 125 -8.06 4.92 12.27
N ASP A 126 -7.59 5.55 13.36
CA ASP A 126 -6.25 5.36 13.91
C ASP A 126 -5.12 5.52 12.89
N VAL A 127 -5.27 6.49 11.99
CA VAL A 127 -4.30 6.74 10.92
C VAL A 127 -2.98 7.21 11.53
N TYR A 128 -1.88 6.55 11.17
CA TYR A 128 -0.54 6.96 11.56
C TYR A 128 0.37 7.06 10.34
N TYR A 129 1.23 8.07 10.35
CA TYR A 129 2.21 8.37 9.32
C TYR A 129 3.59 8.50 9.94
N ARG A 130 4.47 7.54 9.64
CA ARG A 130 5.77 7.38 10.31
C ARG A 130 6.85 7.02 9.31
N ASP A 131 8.10 7.28 9.65
CA ASP A 131 9.26 6.73 8.94
C ASP A 131 10.13 5.91 9.89
N THR A 132 11.30 5.49 9.39
CA THR A 132 12.30 4.75 10.18
C THR A 132 12.78 5.52 11.41
N ASN A 133 12.66 6.85 11.40
CA ASN A 133 13.13 7.74 12.46
C ASN A 133 11.99 8.15 13.41
N GLY A 134 10.77 7.64 13.21
CA GLY A 134 9.63 7.85 14.08
C GLY A 134 8.51 8.63 13.41
N ASN A 135 7.78 9.42 14.20
CA ASN A 135 6.57 10.08 13.72
C ASN A 135 6.87 11.24 12.76
N ILE A 136 6.04 11.39 11.73
CA ILE A 136 6.04 12.57 10.85
C ILE A 136 4.75 13.36 11.14
N SER A 137 4.89 14.51 11.80
CA SER A 137 3.76 15.36 12.19
C SER A 137 3.22 16.22 11.05
N THR A 138 3.93 16.31 9.92
CA THR A 138 3.54 17.11 8.76
C THR A 138 2.56 16.36 7.86
N SER A 139 1.37 16.08 8.40
CA SER A 139 0.22 15.54 7.69
C SER A 139 -1.05 16.31 8.03
N ASN A 140 -2.04 16.27 7.15
CA ASN A 140 -3.34 16.89 7.39
C ASN A 140 -4.45 15.94 6.92
N MET A 141 -5.28 15.49 7.86
CA MET A 141 -6.37 14.55 7.60
C MET A 141 -7.70 15.31 7.56
N LYS A 142 -8.46 15.11 6.49
CA LYS A 142 -9.80 15.67 6.30
C LYS A 142 -10.80 14.55 6.06
N VAL A 143 -11.65 14.30 7.04
CA VAL A 143 -12.74 13.32 6.94
C VAL A 143 -13.86 13.92 6.10
N MET A 144 -14.16 13.28 4.97
CA MET A 144 -15.32 13.59 4.13
C MET A 144 -16.40 12.53 4.33
N ARG A 145 -17.57 12.72 3.71
CA ARG A 145 -18.68 11.77 3.82
C ARG A 145 -18.35 10.41 3.20
N ASP A 146 -17.68 10.41 2.04
CA ASP A 146 -17.51 9.22 1.21
C ASP A 146 -16.05 8.69 1.21
N PHE A 147 -15.11 9.44 1.79
CA PHE A 147 -13.69 9.08 1.90
C PHE A 147 -12.97 9.92 2.95
N VAL A 148 -11.74 9.56 3.28
CA VAL A 148 -10.82 10.41 4.06
C VAL A 148 -9.72 10.90 3.14
N GLU A 149 -9.56 12.22 3.03
CA GLU A 149 -8.42 12.83 2.33
C GLU A 149 -7.27 13.01 3.33
N LEU A 150 -6.08 12.56 2.97
CA LEU A 150 -4.88 12.73 3.79
C LEU A 150 -3.80 13.40 2.95
N GLU A 151 -3.49 14.67 3.28
CA GLU A 151 -2.34 15.37 2.72
C GLU A 151 -1.08 14.96 3.49
N LEU A 152 -0.12 14.36 2.78
CA LEU A 152 1.15 13.91 3.31
C LEU A 152 2.26 14.84 2.84
N ARG A 153 3.04 15.36 3.79
CA ARG A 153 4.27 16.11 3.50
C ARG A 153 5.47 15.30 3.97
N PRO A 154 6.37 14.90 3.07
CA PRO A 154 7.64 14.29 3.46
C PRO A 154 8.49 15.26 4.30
N ARG A 155 9.48 14.74 5.05
CA ARG A 155 10.36 15.57 5.91
C ARG A 155 11.13 16.65 5.13
N PHE A 156 11.37 16.43 3.84
CA PHE A 156 12.04 17.34 2.94
C PHE A 156 11.35 17.30 1.57
N PRO A 157 11.37 18.41 0.80
CA PRO A 157 10.83 18.40 -0.55
C PRO A 157 11.62 17.45 -1.44
N LEU A 158 10.97 16.70 -2.32
CA LEU A 158 11.66 15.78 -3.22
C LEU A 158 12.01 16.51 -4.52
N PHE A 159 13.30 16.65 -4.78
CA PHE A 159 13.82 17.01 -6.10
C PHE A 159 14.20 15.75 -6.87
N GLY A 160 14.43 15.86 -8.19
CA GLY A 160 14.80 14.70 -9.01
C GLY A 160 15.97 13.91 -8.47
N GLY A 161 15.77 12.60 -8.36
CA GLY A 161 16.68 11.61 -7.78
C GLY A 161 16.56 11.43 -6.27
N TRP A 162 15.80 12.29 -5.57
CA TRP A 162 15.62 12.16 -4.13
C TRP A 162 14.59 11.09 -3.81
N LYS A 163 14.87 10.33 -2.74
CA LYS A 163 14.07 9.19 -2.31
C LYS A 163 13.50 9.45 -0.92
N THR A 164 12.30 8.97 -0.69
CA THR A 164 11.69 8.95 0.64
C THR A 164 11.06 7.59 0.89
N HIS A 165 11.04 7.20 2.16
CA HIS A 165 10.44 5.96 2.60
C HIS A 165 9.65 6.23 3.87
N TYR A 166 8.41 5.78 3.90
CA TYR A 166 7.52 5.93 5.05
C TYR A 166 6.55 4.76 5.14
N THR A 167 5.97 4.62 6.32
CA THR A 167 4.88 3.70 6.63
C THR A 167 3.62 4.51 6.89
N LEU A 168 2.55 4.16 6.18
CA LEU A 168 1.19 4.63 6.42
C LEU A 168 0.38 3.45 6.95
N GLY A 169 -0.32 3.61 8.07
CA GLY A 169 -1.23 2.58 8.54
C GLY A 169 -2.52 3.15 9.08
N TYR A 170 -3.57 2.35 9.01
CA TYR A 170 -4.92 2.70 9.44
C TYR A 170 -5.72 1.43 9.75
N ASN A 171 -6.74 1.60 10.59
CA ASN A 171 -7.71 0.57 10.93
C ASN A 171 -9.01 0.81 10.17
N ILE A 172 -9.71 -0.27 9.84
CA ILE A 172 -11.08 -0.20 9.30
C ILE A 172 -11.96 -1.25 10.00
N PRO A 173 -13.24 -0.94 10.24
CA PRO A 173 -14.16 -1.91 10.80
C PRO A 173 -14.34 -3.11 9.85
N SER A 174 -14.22 -4.31 10.40
CA SER A 174 -14.29 -5.55 9.61
C SER A 174 -15.63 -5.75 8.90
N PHE A 175 -16.75 -5.28 9.46
CA PHE A 175 -18.10 -5.53 8.92
C PHE A 175 -18.34 -4.94 7.53
N GLU A 176 -17.55 -3.96 7.09
CA GLU A 176 -17.70 -3.35 5.76
C GLU A 176 -17.10 -4.21 4.65
N TYR A 177 -16.06 -5.00 4.98
CA TYR A 177 -15.24 -5.73 4.01
C TYR A 177 -15.29 -7.24 4.20
N LEU A 178 -15.74 -7.70 5.36
CA LEU A 178 -15.80 -9.11 5.74
C LEU A 178 -17.25 -9.57 5.84
N PHE A 179 -17.63 -10.46 4.91
CA PHE A 179 -18.94 -11.08 4.85
C PHE A 179 -18.85 -12.51 5.37
N ASN A 180 -19.89 -12.99 6.05
CA ASN A 180 -19.91 -14.35 6.57
C ASN A 180 -21.26 -15.05 6.37
N ALA A 181 -21.20 -16.37 6.22
CA ALA A 181 -22.34 -17.28 6.20
C ALA A 181 -21.98 -18.53 7.01
N GLY A 182 -22.40 -18.55 8.29
CA GLY A 182 -21.94 -19.55 9.26
C GLY A 182 -20.45 -19.38 9.54
N ASP A 183 -19.68 -20.46 9.30
CA ASP A 183 -18.22 -20.52 9.44
C ASP A 183 -17.46 -20.19 8.14
N LYS A 184 -18.18 -19.85 7.06
CA LYS A 184 -17.59 -19.42 5.79
C LYS A 184 -17.48 -17.90 5.77
N TYR A 185 -16.29 -17.41 5.47
CA TYR A 185 -15.96 -15.99 5.40
C TYR A 185 -15.53 -15.61 4.00
N LEU A 186 -15.89 -14.40 3.58
CA LEU A 186 -15.49 -13.76 2.33
C LEU A 186 -14.98 -12.36 2.66
N LEU A 187 -13.68 -12.15 2.47
CA LEU A 187 -13.08 -10.84 2.48
C LEU A 187 -13.10 -10.26 1.06
N LYS A 188 -13.63 -9.05 0.92
CA LYS A 188 -13.60 -8.30 -0.33
C LYS A 188 -12.97 -6.93 -0.10
N MET A 189 -11.74 -6.74 -0.59
CA MET A 189 -10.98 -5.51 -0.38
C MET A 189 -10.18 -5.14 -1.63
N ARG A 190 -9.78 -3.87 -1.74
CA ARG A 190 -8.90 -3.39 -2.81
C ARG A 190 -7.54 -4.06 -2.72
N LEU A 191 -7.00 -4.53 -3.84
CA LEU A 191 -5.67 -5.15 -3.86
C LEU A 191 -4.57 -4.09 -3.67
N ILE A 192 -4.66 -2.99 -4.42
CA ILE A 192 -3.89 -1.76 -4.21
C ILE A 192 -4.86 -0.60 -3.95
N ASP A 193 -4.44 0.40 -3.19
CA ASP A 193 -5.24 1.60 -2.92
C ASP A 193 -4.62 2.83 -3.56
N HIS A 194 -5.38 3.92 -3.52
CA HIS A 194 -4.92 5.21 -4.01
C HIS A 194 -3.78 5.77 -3.15
N ILE A 195 -2.60 5.97 -3.73
CA ILE A 195 -1.45 6.60 -3.05
C ILE A 195 -1.38 8.09 -3.36
N TYR A 196 -1.40 8.45 -4.65
CA TYR A 196 -1.45 9.80 -5.20
C TYR A 196 -2.11 9.74 -6.59
N ASN A 197 -2.57 10.88 -7.09
CA ASN A 197 -3.19 10.97 -8.41
C ASN A 197 -2.20 10.53 -9.51
N ASP A 198 -2.67 9.80 -10.51
CA ASP A 198 -1.84 9.27 -11.60
C ASP A 198 -0.69 8.37 -11.09
N MET A 199 -0.93 7.63 -10.00
CA MET A 199 0.11 6.81 -9.39
C MET A 199 0.69 5.75 -10.33
N VAL A 200 2.00 5.55 -10.19
CA VAL A 200 2.74 4.46 -10.81
C VAL A 200 3.50 3.72 -9.72
N ILE A 201 3.37 2.39 -9.73
CA ILE A 201 4.04 1.49 -8.82
C ILE A 201 4.85 0.47 -9.64
N ASP A 202 6.17 0.48 -9.49
CA ASP A 202 7.04 -0.44 -10.22
C ASP A 202 6.88 -1.87 -9.69
N GLU A 203 6.92 -2.04 -8.38
CA GLU A 203 6.77 -3.34 -7.70
C GLU A 203 5.85 -3.23 -6.49
N ALA A 204 4.86 -4.12 -6.39
CA ALA A 204 3.97 -4.22 -5.25
C ALA A 204 4.00 -5.65 -4.68
N GLU A 205 4.21 -5.75 -3.36
CA GLU A 205 4.08 -6.97 -2.58
C GLU A 205 2.92 -6.81 -1.61
N ILE A 206 1.91 -7.67 -1.74
CA ILE A 206 0.70 -7.67 -0.90
C ILE A 206 0.74 -8.89 0.01
N LYS A 207 0.67 -8.68 1.31
CA LYS A 207 0.60 -9.72 2.35
C LYS A 207 -0.76 -9.65 3.03
N ILE A 208 -1.49 -10.75 3.01
CA ILE A 208 -2.77 -10.88 3.69
C ILE A 208 -2.57 -11.84 4.86
N ILE A 209 -2.59 -11.33 6.08
CA ILE A 209 -2.42 -12.08 7.32
C ILE A 209 -3.82 -12.47 7.82
N LEU A 210 -4.09 -13.76 7.81
CA LEU A 210 -5.34 -14.35 8.28
C LEU A 210 -5.22 -14.78 9.75
N PRO A 211 -6.33 -14.86 10.50
CA PRO A 211 -6.29 -15.40 11.86
C PRO A 211 -5.82 -16.86 11.92
N GLU A 212 -5.39 -17.27 13.11
CA GLU A 212 -5.07 -18.67 13.40
C GLU A 212 -6.30 -19.58 13.24
N GLY A 213 -6.12 -20.82 12.79
CA GLY A 213 -7.21 -21.79 12.62
C GLY A 213 -8.03 -21.63 11.34
N VAL A 214 -7.61 -20.76 10.41
CA VAL A 214 -8.23 -20.63 9.09
C VAL A 214 -7.91 -21.83 8.20
N SER A 215 -8.92 -22.33 7.47
CA SER A 215 -8.82 -23.44 6.51
C SER A 215 -9.50 -23.11 5.17
N ASN A 216 -9.25 -23.92 4.14
CA ASN A 216 -9.89 -23.82 2.81
C ASN A 216 -9.78 -22.42 2.17
N ILE A 217 -8.56 -21.93 2.02
CA ILE A 217 -8.26 -20.58 1.52
C ILE A 217 -8.36 -20.56 -0.01
N GLU A 218 -9.35 -19.82 -0.53
CA GLU A 218 -9.57 -19.59 -1.96
C GLU A 218 -9.44 -18.11 -2.30
N LEU A 219 -8.42 -17.75 -3.08
CA LEU A 219 -8.17 -16.38 -3.51
C LEU A 219 -8.60 -16.19 -4.97
N THR A 220 -9.39 -15.16 -5.24
CA THR A 220 -9.73 -14.67 -6.57
C THR A 220 -9.23 -13.23 -6.72
N THR A 221 -8.34 -12.99 -7.69
CA THR A 221 -7.76 -11.67 -7.95
C THR A 221 -8.41 -11.00 -9.16
N PRO A 222 -8.49 -9.66 -9.20
CA PRO A 222 -9.13 -8.93 -10.30
C PRO A 222 -8.34 -8.99 -11.62
N TYR A 223 -7.03 -9.24 -11.54
CA TYR A 223 -6.12 -9.39 -12.68
C TYR A 223 -5.03 -10.42 -12.34
N PRO A 224 -4.24 -10.88 -13.33
CA PRO A 224 -3.15 -11.83 -13.09
C PRO A 224 -2.10 -11.25 -12.14
N VAL A 225 -1.83 -11.94 -11.04
CA VAL A 225 -0.76 -11.60 -10.10
C VAL A 225 0.06 -12.84 -9.78
N LYS A 226 1.33 -12.66 -9.43
CA LYS A 226 2.20 -13.76 -9.05
C LYS A 226 2.01 -14.08 -7.57
N ARG A 227 1.40 -15.23 -7.29
CA ARG A 227 1.25 -15.78 -5.93
C ARG A 227 2.52 -16.52 -5.52
N HIS A 228 2.99 -16.27 -4.31
CA HIS A 228 4.11 -16.99 -3.70
C HIS A 228 3.63 -18.09 -2.75
N ALA A 229 4.57 -18.87 -2.22
CA ALA A 229 4.27 -19.82 -1.15
C ALA A 229 3.68 -19.07 0.06
N ASN A 230 2.71 -19.70 0.72
CA ASN A 230 2.16 -19.14 1.95
C ASN A 230 3.23 -19.22 3.06
N GLU A 231 3.26 -18.21 3.92
CA GLU A 231 4.14 -18.15 5.08
C GLU A 231 3.32 -18.21 6.38
N LEU A 232 4.02 -18.31 7.51
CA LEU A 232 3.44 -18.18 8.84
C LEU A 232 3.95 -16.90 9.50
N HIS A 233 3.04 -16.15 10.11
CA HIS A 233 3.34 -14.96 10.90
C HIS A 233 2.96 -15.21 12.35
N TYR A 234 3.83 -14.83 13.28
CA TYR A 234 3.61 -14.98 14.72
C TYR A 234 3.47 -13.60 15.34
N THR A 235 2.33 -13.34 15.95
CA THR A 235 2.07 -12.14 16.76
C THR A 235 1.67 -12.53 18.17
N TYR A 236 1.12 -11.58 18.94
CA TYR A 236 0.66 -11.80 20.30
C TYR A 236 -0.44 -12.86 20.38
N LEU A 237 -0.35 -13.72 21.40
CA LEU A 237 -1.33 -14.77 21.71
C LEU A 237 -1.52 -15.85 20.63
N ASP A 238 -0.61 -15.94 19.66
CA ASP A 238 -0.61 -17.01 18.65
C ASP A 238 0.08 -18.27 19.19
N THR A 239 -0.46 -19.45 18.87
CA THR A 239 0.15 -20.75 19.26
C THR A 239 0.76 -21.50 18.08
N VAL A 240 0.01 -21.65 16.99
CA VAL A 240 0.43 -22.35 15.76
C VAL A 240 0.98 -21.36 14.74
N GLY A 241 0.49 -20.12 14.77
CA GLY A 241 0.85 -19.05 13.83
C GLY A 241 -0.25 -18.76 12.81
N ARG A 242 -0.23 -17.54 12.30
CA ARG A 242 -1.20 -16.98 11.35
C ARG A 242 -0.77 -17.26 9.91
N PRO A 243 -1.63 -17.87 9.07
CA PRO A 243 -1.29 -18.08 7.67
C PRO A 243 -1.26 -16.75 6.92
N VAL A 244 -0.21 -16.55 6.12
CA VAL A 244 0.00 -15.36 5.30
C VAL A 244 -0.04 -15.71 3.82
N ILE A 245 -0.88 -15.00 3.07
CA ILE A 245 -0.92 -15.09 1.61
C ILE A 245 -0.07 -13.96 1.05
N ILE A 246 0.89 -14.31 0.18
CA ILE A 246 1.81 -13.35 -0.41
C ILE A 246 1.59 -13.27 -1.92
N LEU A 247 1.35 -12.07 -2.40
CA LEU A 247 1.12 -11.74 -3.80
C LEU A 247 2.13 -10.70 -4.25
N SER A 248 2.56 -10.80 -5.50
CA SER A 248 3.41 -9.80 -6.12
C SER A 248 2.88 -9.39 -7.49
N SER A 249 3.02 -8.12 -7.81
CA SER A 249 2.67 -7.55 -9.10
C SER A 249 3.64 -6.44 -9.45
N LYS A 250 3.78 -6.14 -10.74
CA LYS A 250 4.66 -5.10 -11.27
C LYS A 250 3.91 -4.15 -12.20
N ASN A 251 4.44 -2.96 -12.41
CA ASN A 251 3.91 -1.94 -13.34
C ASN A 251 2.42 -1.64 -13.11
N LEU A 252 2.06 -1.35 -11.86
CA LEU A 252 0.69 -1.00 -11.52
C LEU A 252 0.46 0.51 -11.71
N VAL A 253 -0.77 0.83 -12.07
CA VAL A 253 -1.26 2.21 -12.24
C VAL A 253 -2.59 2.37 -11.53
N GLU A 254 -3.10 3.59 -11.42
CA GLU A 254 -4.38 3.91 -10.78
C GLU A 254 -5.56 3.04 -11.27
N ASN A 255 -5.62 2.70 -12.56
CA ASN A 255 -6.66 1.83 -13.12
C ASN A 255 -6.65 0.37 -12.59
N HIS A 256 -5.58 -0.04 -11.90
CA HIS A 256 -5.50 -1.34 -11.23
C HIS A 256 -6.08 -1.34 -9.82
N ILE A 257 -6.66 -0.22 -9.34
CA ILE A 257 -7.43 -0.21 -8.09
C ILE A 257 -8.70 -1.04 -8.30
N ALA A 258 -8.65 -2.30 -7.88
CA ALA A 258 -9.74 -3.26 -8.00
C ALA A 258 -9.78 -4.19 -6.79
N ASN A 259 -10.96 -4.75 -6.52
CA ASN A 259 -11.17 -5.62 -5.36
C ASN A 259 -10.73 -7.06 -5.66
N PHE A 260 -10.04 -7.68 -4.72
CA PHE A 260 -9.89 -9.13 -4.65
C PHE A 260 -10.96 -9.73 -3.75
N ASN A 261 -11.24 -11.02 -3.94
CA ASN A 261 -12.12 -11.81 -3.08
C ASN A 261 -11.30 -12.95 -2.47
N LEU A 262 -11.35 -13.08 -1.15
CA LEU A 262 -10.67 -14.14 -0.43
C LEU A 262 -11.68 -14.89 0.43
N LYS A 263 -11.95 -16.14 0.07
CA LYS A 263 -12.84 -17.03 0.82
C LYS A 263 -12.03 -17.94 1.71
N TYR A 264 -12.54 -18.20 2.91
CA TYR A 264 -11.93 -19.15 3.83
C TYR A 264 -12.95 -19.62 4.87
N ASN A 265 -12.62 -20.70 5.57
CA ASN A 265 -13.41 -21.22 6.68
C ASN A 265 -12.72 -20.89 8.01
N PHE A 266 -13.51 -20.46 8.99
CA PHE A 266 -13.05 -20.16 10.34
C PHE A 266 -14.14 -20.53 11.35
N SER A 267 -13.81 -21.34 12.35
CA SER A 267 -14.76 -21.69 13.41
C SER A 267 -14.75 -20.63 14.50
N LYS A 268 -15.93 -20.09 14.84
CA LYS A 268 -16.06 -19.07 15.89
C LYS A 268 -15.62 -19.57 17.27
N ILE A 269 -15.66 -20.88 17.52
CA ILE A 269 -15.24 -21.47 18.80
C ILE A 269 -13.74 -21.25 19.01
N THR A 270 -12.95 -21.21 17.94
CA THR A 270 -11.50 -20.96 17.98
C THR A 270 -11.16 -19.58 18.56
N LEU A 271 -12.07 -18.60 18.50
CA LEU A 271 -11.86 -17.29 19.15
C LEU A 271 -11.68 -17.38 20.67
N LEU A 272 -12.25 -18.40 21.31
CA LEU A 272 -12.11 -18.59 22.77
C LEU A 272 -10.70 -19.04 23.17
N GLN A 273 -9.88 -19.51 22.22
CA GLN A 273 -8.52 -19.96 22.49
C GLN A 273 -7.63 -18.84 23.03
N GLU A 274 -7.70 -17.64 22.46
CA GLU A 274 -6.87 -16.50 22.88
C GLU A 274 -7.15 -16.08 24.34
N PRO A 275 -8.41 -15.85 24.78
CA PRO A 275 -8.71 -15.59 26.19
C PRO A 275 -8.36 -16.75 27.12
N LEU A 276 -8.62 -18.00 26.71
CA LEU A 276 -8.33 -19.18 27.53
C LEU A 276 -6.83 -19.35 27.76
N LEU A 277 -5.98 -18.99 26.79
CA LEU A 277 -4.53 -19.02 26.92
C LEU A 277 -4.07 -18.08 28.04
N VAL A 278 -4.61 -16.86 28.08
CA VAL A 278 -4.31 -15.87 29.13
C VAL A 278 -4.77 -16.38 30.50
N VAL A 279 -6.01 -16.92 30.58
CA VAL A 279 -6.53 -17.49 31.84
C VAL A 279 -5.67 -18.65 32.33
N ALA A 280 -5.30 -19.57 31.44
CA ALA A 280 -4.44 -20.70 31.77
C ALA A 280 -3.07 -20.25 32.26
N PHE A 281 -2.47 -19.23 31.64
CA PHE A 281 -1.19 -18.66 32.07
C PHE A 281 -1.24 -18.12 33.51
N PHE A 282 -2.25 -17.31 33.84
CA PHE A 282 -2.42 -16.81 35.20
C PHE A 282 -2.75 -17.92 36.20
N PHE A 283 -3.58 -18.90 35.79
CA PHE A 283 -3.89 -20.06 36.61
C PHE A 283 -2.63 -20.86 36.97
N ILE A 284 -1.69 -21.03 36.02
CA ILE A 284 -0.38 -21.68 36.24
C ILE A 284 0.46 -20.93 37.28
N ILE A 285 0.45 -19.60 37.26
CA ILE A 285 1.17 -18.79 38.27
C ILE A 285 0.60 -19.05 39.67
N PHE A 286 -0.73 -19.08 39.82
CA PHE A 286 -1.36 -19.33 41.12
C PHE A 286 -1.08 -20.73 41.65
N ILE A 287 -1.11 -21.76 40.79
CA ILE A 287 -0.79 -23.14 41.23
C ILE A 287 0.67 -23.27 41.65
N ILE A 288 1.61 -22.61 40.95
CA ILE A 288 3.03 -22.57 41.36
C ILE A 288 3.20 -21.88 42.72
N ALA A 289 2.48 -20.78 42.97
CA ALA A 289 2.50 -20.09 44.26
C ALA A 289 1.93 -20.98 45.38
N ILE A 290 0.81 -21.67 45.13
CA ILE A 290 0.21 -22.61 46.09
C ILE A 290 1.18 -23.75 46.41
N ILE A 291 1.83 -24.36 45.41
CA ILE A 291 2.83 -25.40 45.63
C ILE A 291 4.00 -24.85 46.43
N SER A 292 4.55 -23.70 46.05
CA SER A 292 5.71 -23.09 46.72
C SER A 292 5.45 -22.80 48.21
N ILE A 293 4.23 -22.40 48.57
CA ILE A 293 3.86 -22.16 49.99
C ILE A 293 3.70 -23.49 50.75
N ARG A 294 3.37 -24.58 50.06
CA ARG A 294 3.16 -25.90 50.67
C ARG A 294 4.42 -26.74 50.77
N LEU A 295 5.48 -26.38 50.05
CA LEU A 295 6.77 -27.04 50.14
C LEU A 295 7.59 -26.44 51.27
N ASP A 296 7.80 -27.23 52.33
CA ASP A 296 8.74 -26.90 53.40
C ASP A 296 10.15 -27.31 52.97
N PHE A 297 11.03 -26.33 52.79
CA PHE A 297 12.45 -26.53 52.47
C PHE A 297 13.36 -26.30 53.68
N SER A 298 12.83 -26.39 54.91
CA SER A 298 13.62 -26.24 56.13
C SER A 298 14.64 -27.38 56.30
N ILE A 299 15.88 -27.03 56.63
CA ILE A 299 17.01 -27.98 56.76
C ILE A 299 17.15 -28.49 58.20
N ASN A 300 16.71 -27.72 59.21
CA ASN A 300 16.65 -28.13 60.61
C ASN A 300 15.23 -27.92 61.14
N THR A 301 14.49 -29.01 61.34
CA THR A 301 13.23 -29.00 62.07
C THR A 301 13.54 -29.04 63.56
N SER A 302 13.57 -27.89 64.23
CA SER A 302 13.62 -27.85 65.69
C SER A 302 12.27 -28.32 66.24
N HIS A 303 12.20 -29.60 66.61
CA HIS A 303 11.11 -30.12 67.45
C HIS A 303 11.22 -29.46 68.83
N SER A 304 10.50 -28.37 69.04
CA SER A 304 10.22 -27.87 70.38
C SER A 304 9.18 -28.81 71.01
N HIS A 305 9.66 -29.76 71.82
CA HIS A 305 8.82 -30.46 72.78
C HIS A 305 8.22 -29.41 73.73
N LYS A 306 6.89 -29.27 73.71
CA LYS A 306 6.15 -28.51 74.73
C LYS A 306 6.10 -29.36 76.01
N ASP A 307 6.77 -28.88 77.05
CA ASP A 307 6.39 -29.14 78.45
C ASP A 307 5.17 -28.28 78.82
#